data_AF-A0A830EZ14-F1
#
_entry.id   AF-A0A830EZ14-F1
#
_cell.length_a   1.000
_cell.length_b   1.000
_cell.length_c   1.000
_cell.angle_alpha   90.00
_cell.angle_beta   90.00
_cell.angle_gamma   90.00
#
_symmetry.space_group_name_H-M   'P 1'
#
loop_
_entity.id
_entity.type
_entity.pdbx_description
1 polymer ?
#
loop_
_entity_poly.entity_id
_entity_poly.type
_entity_poly.pdbx_seq_one_letter_code
_entity_poly.pdbx_strand_id
1 'polypeptide(L)'
;MRPQNTLTDQSGPVERYDYTDESVVVADTSFADERVSVDVVDGTAILVVEGDGEDAQYEIDLPTGEVARAFINNGVVTVEVDR
;
A
#
# COMPACT_ATOMS: atom_id res chain seq x y z
N MET A 1 11.68 -9.80 16.74
CA MET A 1 10.67 -10.28 15.78
C MET A 1 9.78 -9.09 15.54
N ARG A 2 9.82 -8.47 14.35
CA ARG A 2 9.00 -7.29 14.05
C ARG A 2 7.55 -7.74 13.85
N PRO A 3 6.54 -7.02 14.37
CA PRO A 3 5.15 -7.34 14.09
C PRO A 3 4.87 -7.09 12.60
N GLN A 4 4.46 -8.13 11.88
CA GLN A 4 4.03 -8.06 10.48
C GLN A 4 2.51 -7.97 10.51
N ASN A 5 1.95 -6.82 10.14
CA ASN A 5 0.51 -6.63 10.03
C ASN A 5 0.12 -6.69 8.55
N THR A 6 -0.50 -7.80 8.14
CA THR A 6 -1.09 -7.95 6.80
C THR A 6 -2.44 -7.25 6.77
N LEU A 7 -2.64 -6.34 5.83
CA LEU A 7 -3.92 -5.67 5.59
C LEU A 7 -4.63 -6.37 4.42
N THR A 8 -5.70 -7.11 4.72
CA THR A 8 -6.54 -7.76 3.69
C THR A 8 -7.76 -6.91 3.36
N ASP A 9 -8.06 -6.82 2.06
CA ASP A 9 -9.25 -6.17 1.49
C ASP A 9 -10.53 -6.85 1.99
N GLN A 10 -11.24 -6.23 2.94
CA GLN A 10 -12.68 -6.32 3.19
C GLN A 10 -13.01 -5.26 4.27
N SER A 11 -13.41 -4.04 3.86
CA SER A 11 -13.84 -2.93 4.75
C SER A 11 -12.80 -2.51 5.82
N GLY A 12 -11.75 -1.81 5.40
CA GLY A 12 -10.68 -1.30 6.27
C GLY A 12 -9.96 -0.08 5.68
N PRO A 13 -8.75 0.28 6.15
CA PRO A 13 -7.95 1.40 5.62
C PRO A 13 -7.41 1.15 4.20
N VAL A 14 -7.75 0.02 3.57
CA VAL A 14 -7.34 -0.37 2.22
C VAL A 14 -8.60 -0.62 1.39
N GLU A 15 -8.64 -0.02 0.20
CA GLU A 15 -9.70 -0.17 -0.79
C GLU A 15 -9.11 -0.61 -2.13
N ARG A 16 -9.88 -1.40 -2.90
CA ARG A 16 -9.51 -1.83 -4.25
C ARG A 16 -10.62 -1.49 -5.24
N TYR A 17 -10.20 -1.01 -6.41
CA TYR A 17 -11.07 -0.73 -7.54
C TYR A 17 -10.57 -1.51 -8.75
N ASP A 18 -11.46 -2.28 -9.37
CA ASP A 18 -11.17 -3.05 -10.58
C ASP A 18 -11.79 -2.38 -11.80
N TYR A 19 -10.94 -2.03 -12.76
CA TYR A 19 -11.33 -1.54 -14.08
C TYR A 19 -11.17 -2.66 -15.11
N THR A 20 -11.38 -2.35 -16.38
CA THR A 20 -11.24 -3.35 -17.47
C THR A 20 -9.79 -3.80 -17.59
N ASP A 21 -8.86 -2.84 -17.69
CA ASP A 21 -7.45 -3.09 -18.03
C ASP A 21 -6.49 -2.90 -16.84
N GLU A 22 -6.97 -2.37 -15.72
CA GLU A 22 -6.17 -2.09 -14.52
C GLU A 22 -6.93 -2.40 -13.23
N SER A 23 -6.18 -2.54 -12.14
CA SER A 23 -6.66 -2.56 -10.77
C SER A 23 -5.93 -1.50 -9.95
N VAL A 24 -6.67 -0.74 -9.16
CA VAL A 24 -6.11 0.31 -8.30
C VAL A 24 -6.32 -0.08 -6.84
N VAL A 25 -5.23 -0.13 -6.08
CA VAL A 25 -5.23 -0.37 -4.63
C VAL A 25 -4.90 0.93 -3.93
N VAL A 26 -5.72 1.33 -2.97
CA VAL A 26 -5.61 2.58 -2.22
C VAL A 26 -5.53 2.27 -0.74
N ALA A 27 -4.62 2.90 -0.01
CA ALA A 27 -4.52 2.77 1.44
C ALA A 27 -4.40 4.14 2.12
N ASP A 28 -5.35 4.47 3.00
CA ASP A 28 -5.26 5.66 3.86
C ASP A 28 -4.41 5.33 5.09
N THR A 29 -3.25 5.99 5.19
CA THR A 29 -2.32 5.77 6.30
C THR A 29 -2.63 6.64 7.51
N SER A 30 -3.41 7.71 7.36
CA SER A 30 -3.62 8.77 8.35
C SER A 30 -2.33 9.48 8.82
N PHE A 31 -1.19 9.27 8.14
CA PHE A 31 0.10 9.91 8.40
C PHE A 31 0.46 10.90 7.29
N ALA A 32 1.36 11.84 7.59
CA ALA A 32 1.89 12.77 6.60
C ALA A 32 2.82 12.05 5.61
N ASP A 33 2.84 12.49 4.35
CA ASP A 33 3.59 11.88 3.25
C ASP A 33 5.07 11.67 3.60
N GLU A 34 5.69 12.61 4.32
CA GLU A 34 7.12 12.54 4.66
C GLU A 34 7.45 11.42 5.65
N ARG A 35 6.45 10.88 6.36
CA ARG A 35 6.62 9.75 7.28
C ARG A 35 6.30 8.41 6.64
N VAL A 36 5.78 8.40 5.41
CA VAL A 36 5.33 7.17 4.74
C VAL A 36 6.22 6.91 3.53
N SER A 37 6.67 5.68 3.40
CA SER A 37 7.27 5.18 2.17
C SER A 37 6.55 3.93 1.70
N VAL A 38 6.53 3.74 0.39
CA VAL A 38 5.97 2.55 -0.26
C VAL A 38 7.03 1.96 -1.18
N ASP A 39 7.21 0.65 -1.10
CA ASP A 39 7.95 -0.13 -2.08
C ASP A 39 7.10 -1.32 -2.52
N VAL A 40 7.36 -1.84 -3.72
CA VAL A 40 6.61 -2.96 -4.26
C VAL A 40 7.55 -4.08 -4.67
N VAL A 41 7.37 -5.25 -4.07
CA VAL A 41 8.20 -6.43 -4.31
C VAL A 41 7.32 -7.66 -4.43
N ASP A 42 7.53 -8.43 -5.50
CA ASP A 42 6.87 -9.73 -5.72
C ASP A 42 5.34 -9.73 -5.55
N GLY A 43 4.67 -8.69 -6.03
CA GLY A 43 3.20 -8.56 -5.90
C GLY A 43 2.70 -8.11 -4.53
N THR A 44 3.60 -7.62 -3.67
CA THR A 44 3.25 -7.06 -2.36
C THR A 44 3.72 -5.61 -2.28
N ALA A 45 2.81 -4.70 -1.91
CA ALA A 45 3.18 -3.35 -1.52
C ALA A 45 3.55 -3.35 -0.03
N ILE A 46 4.76 -2.87 0.27
CA ILE A 46 5.29 -2.72 1.62
C ILE A 46 5.23 -1.24 1.96
N LEU A 47 4.44 -0.91 2.98
CA LEU A 47 4.33 0.44 3.53
C LEU A 47 5.17 0.50 4.80
N VAL A 48 6.06 1.49 4.87
CA VAL A 48 6.81 1.79 6.09
C VAL A 48 6.41 3.16 6.59
N VAL A 49 5.99 3.22 7.85
CA VAL A 49 5.67 4.46 8.55
C VAL A 49 6.77 4.73 9.57
N GLU A 50 7.52 5.81 9.37
CA GLU A 50 8.57 6.25 10.29
C GLU A 50 7.95 6.69 11.62
N GLY A 51 8.43 6.11 12.71
CA GLY A 51 7.99 6.41 14.08
C GLY A 51 9.03 7.24 14.85
N ASP A 52 8.62 7.91 15.92
CA ASP A 52 9.58 8.64 16.79
C ASP A 52 10.46 7.70 17.64
N GLY A 53 10.23 6.38 17.55
CA GLY A 53 10.99 5.35 18.24
C GLY A 53 11.23 4.10 17.40
N GLU A 54 10.16 3.46 16.95
CA GLU A 54 10.21 2.30 16.05
C GLU A 54 9.32 2.52 14.84
N ASP A 55 9.79 2.12 13.67
CA ASP A 55 9.02 2.16 12.43
C ASP A 55 7.97 1.05 12.42
N ALA A 56 6.81 1.36 11.86
CA ALA A 56 5.77 0.38 11.61
C ALA A 56 5.82 -0.07 10.14
N GLN A 57 5.63 -1.37 9.90
CA GLN A 57 5.56 -1.93 8.56
C GLN A 57 4.21 -2.61 8.35
N TYR A 58 3.62 -2.37 7.18
CA TYR A 58 2.37 -2.97 6.74
C TYR A 58 2.57 -3.57 5.35
N GLU A 59 1.91 -4.70 5.11
CA GLU A 59 1.97 -5.38 3.82
C GLU A 59 0.57 -5.48 3.24
N ILE A 60 0.48 -5.16 1.95
CA ILE A 60 -0.74 -5.18 1.15
C ILE A 60 -0.49 -6.07 -0.06
N ASP A 61 -1.23 -7.17 -0.15
CA ASP A 61 -1.21 -8.03 -1.32
C ASP A 61 -1.86 -7.30 -2.51
N LEU A 62 -1.14 -7.26 -3.63
CA LEU A 62 -1.62 -6.64 -4.85
C LEU A 62 -2.31 -7.66 -5.76
N PRO A 63 -3.24 -7.21 -6.61
CA PRO A 63 -3.75 -8.01 -7.71
C PRO A 63 -2.62 -8.54 -8.60
N THR A 64 -2.86 -9.67 -9.26
CA THR A 64 -1.94 -10.17 -10.28
C THR A 64 -1.88 -9.20 -11.46
N GLY A 65 -0.67 -8.84 -11.88
CA GLY A 65 -0.43 -7.93 -12.98
C GLY A 65 0.96 -7.28 -12.90
N GLU A 66 1.23 -6.34 -13.81
CA GLU A 66 2.43 -5.49 -13.76
C GLU A 66 2.14 -4.23 -12.95
N VAL A 67 3.02 -3.89 -12.01
CA VAL A 67 2.87 -2.66 -11.21
C VAL A 67 3.27 -1.47 -12.09
N ALA A 68 2.27 -0.75 -12.60
CA ALA A 68 2.48 0.43 -13.42
C ALA A 68 3.05 1.58 -12.58
N ARG A 69 2.52 1.74 -11.36
CA ARG A 69 2.89 2.86 -10.50
C ARG A 69 2.58 2.59 -9.03
N ALA A 70 3.43 3.09 -8.13
CA ALA A 70 3.12 3.26 -6.73
C ALA A 70 3.49 4.69 -6.31
N PHE A 71 2.61 5.39 -5.59
CA PHE A 71 2.85 6.75 -5.13
C PHE A 71 2.05 7.08 -3.86
N ILE A 72 2.44 8.18 -3.23
CA ILE A 72 1.81 8.70 -2.01
C ILE A 72 1.31 10.10 -2.32
N ASN A 73 0.09 10.42 -1.90
CA ASN A 73 -0.47 11.75 -1.99
C ASN A 73 -1.36 12.05 -0.80
N ASN A 74 -0.98 13.02 0.03
CA ASN A 74 -1.76 13.46 1.20
C ASN A 74 -2.13 12.31 2.16
N GLY A 75 -1.15 11.46 2.47
CA GLY A 75 -1.29 10.32 3.38
C GLY A 75 -1.94 9.09 2.76
N VAL A 76 -2.33 9.18 1.48
CA VAL A 76 -2.95 8.08 0.75
C VAL A 76 -1.92 7.42 -0.16
N VAL A 77 -1.66 6.14 0.06
CA VAL A 77 -0.86 5.31 -0.84
C VAL A 77 -1.76 4.80 -1.96
N THR A 78 -1.31 4.91 -3.20
CA THR A 78 -2.01 4.39 -4.37
C THR A 78 -1.06 3.53 -5.18
N VAL A 79 -1.51 2.33 -5.53
CA VAL A 79 -0.79 1.38 -6.38
C VAL A 79 -1.67 1.01 -7.56
N GLU A 80 -1.18 1.26 -8.76
CA GLU A 80 -1.82 0.96 -10.05
C GLU A 80 -1.17 -0.31 -10.61
N VAL A 81 -1.99 -1.29 -10.96
CA VAL A 81 -1.58 -2.60 -11.48
C VAL A 81 -2.29 -2.87 -12.80
N ASP A 82 -1.51 -2.98 -13.89
CA ASP A 82 -1.99 -3.34 -15.21
C ASP A 82 -2.23 -4.86 -15.29
N ARG A 83 -3.29 -5.28 -16.00
CA ARG A 83 -3.64 -6.71 -16.18
C ARG A 83 -2.90 -7.41 -17.31
#